data_AF-A0A497CCN7-F1
#
_entry.id   AF-A0A497CCN7-F1
#
_cell.length_a   1.000
_cell.length_b   1.000
_cell.length_c   1.000
_cell.angle_alpha   90.00
_cell.angle_beta   90.00
_cell.angle_gamma   90.00
#
_symmetry.space_group_name_H-M   'P 1'
#
loop_
_entity.id
_entity.type
_entity.pdbx_description
1 polymer ?
#
loop_
_entity_poly.entity_id
_entity_poly.type
_entity_poly.pdbx_seq_one_letter_code
_entity_poly.pdbx_strand_id
1 'polypeptide(L)'
;MLRSLEGVYRNGVIELPEIPSGIGDETPVIVTFLEAGGINLRLRGITEEQAAYLRGSLETFATDWENEEMDVYDDYDTNKSKL
;
A
#
# COMPACT_ATOMS: atom_id res chain seq x y z
N MET A 1 -10.06 -8.77 -13.93
CA MET A 1 -9.23 -7.89 -13.08
C MET A 1 -9.50 -8.28 -11.64
N LEU A 2 -8.47 -8.43 -10.80
CA LEU A 2 -8.67 -8.66 -9.36
C LEU A 2 -9.04 -7.32 -8.71
N ARG A 3 -10.08 -7.30 -7.88
CA ARG A 3 -10.48 -6.13 -7.09
C ARG A 3 -10.22 -6.44 -5.62
N SER A 4 -9.41 -5.63 -4.96
CA SER A 4 -9.15 -5.72 -3.53
C SER A 4 -9.96 -4.64 -2.80
N LEU A 5 -10.52 -5.01 -1.66
CA LEU A 5 -11.26 -4.11 -0.77
C LEU A 5 -10.70 -4.27 0.62
N GLU A 6 -10.29 -3.16 1.24
CA GLU A 6 -9.90 -3.16 2.65
C GLU A 6 -11.13 -3.01 3.53
N GLY A 7 -11.18 -3.81 4.58
CA GLY A 7 -12.24 -3.77 5.59
C GLY A 7 -11.66 -3.87 6.99
N VAL A 8 -12.50 -3.60 7.98
CA VAL A 8 -12.12 -3.69 9.39
C VAL A 8 -12.59 -5.02 9.95
N TYR A 9 -11.66 -5.82 10.50
CA TYR A 9 -12.03 -7.02 11.24
C TYR A 9 -12.45 -6.66 12.67
N ARG A 10 -13.72 -6.91 13.01
CA ARG A 10 -14.30 -6.62 14.32
C ARG A 10 -15.20 -7.77 14.76
N ASN A 11 -14.91 -8.34 15.93
CA ASN A 11 -15.73 -9.39 16.55
C ASN A 11 -16.06 -10.59 15.64
N GLY A 12 -15.10 -11.04 14.82
CA GLY A 12 -15.33 -12.16 13.91
C GLY A 12 -15.95 -11.78 12.56
N VAL A 13 -16.27 -10.51 12.34
CA VAL A 13 -16.88 -10.00 11.11
C VAL A 13 -15.92 -9.07 10.38
N ILE A 14 -15.89 -9.14 9.06
CA ILE A 14 -15.18 -8.17 8.21
C ILE A 14 -16.19 -7.11 7.78
N GLU A 15 -16.05 -5.91 8.32
CA GLU A 15 -16.85 -4.74 7.97
C GLU A 15 -16.23 -4.09 6.72
N LEU A 16 -16.89 -4.19 5.58
CA LEU A 16 -16.46 -3.54 4.35
C LEU A 16 -17.00 -2.09 4.29
N PRO A 17 -16.21 -1.12 3.81
CA PRO A 17 -16.65 0.27 3.68
C PRO A 17 -17.69 0.45 2.57
N GLU A 18 -17.69 -0.45 1.59
CA GLU A 18 -18.67 -0.49 0.50
C GLU A 18 -19.04 -1.92 0.15
N ILE A 19 -20.23 -2.10 -0.42
CA ILE A 19 -20.65 -3.38 -0.96
C ILE A 19 -19.97 -3.57 -2.32
N PRO A 20 -19.20 -4.65 -2.53
CA PRO A 20 -18.59 -4.93 -3.83
C PRO A 20 -19.67 -5.06 -4.90
N SER A 21 -19.61 -4.22 -5.93
CA SER A 21 -20.50 -4.26 -7.08
C SER A 21 -19.87 -5.03 -8.26
N GLY A 22 -20.71 -5.66 -9.08
CA GLY A 22 -20.26 -6.39 -10.27
C GLY A 22 -19.58 -7.73 -10.00
N ILE A 23 -19.78 -8.30 -8.80
CA ILE A 23 -19.30 -9.63 -8.42
C ILE A 23 -20.50 -10.59 -8.43
N GLY A 24 -20.36 -11.75 -9.08
CA GLY A 24 -21.42 -12.76 -9.12
C GLY A 24 -21.53 -13.54 -7.81
N ASP A 25 -22.70 -14.14 -7.57
CA ASP A 25 -22.90 -15.03 -6.42
C ASP A 25 -21.90 -16.18 -6.41
N GLU A 26 -21.58 -16.70 -5.21
CA GLU A 26 -20.63 -17.80 -5.00
C GLU A 26 -19.20 -17.54 -5.52
N THR A 27 -18.82 -16.27 -5.74
CA THR A 27 -17.45 -15.93 -6.13
C THR A 27 -16.47 -16.25 -4.99
N PRO A 28 -15.42 -17.06 -5.21
CA PRO A 28 -14.42 -17.35 -4.19
C PRO A 28 -13.66 -16.09 -3.76
N VAL A 29 -13.42 -15.96 -2.45
CA VAL A 29 -12.69 -14.83 -1.88
C VAL A 29 -11.43 -15.28 -1.14
N ILE A 30 -10.42 -14.40 -1.10
CA ILE A 30 -9.23 -14.53 -0.26
C ILE A 30 -9.30 -13.45 0.81
N VAL A 31 -9.12 -13.84 2.08
CA VAL A 31 -9.05 -12.90 3.21
C VAL A 31 -7.63 -12.88 3.74
N THR A 32 -7.03 -11.69 3.76
CA THR A 32 -5.71 -11.45 4.35
C THR A 32 -5.86 -10.53 5.55
N PHE A 33 -5.41 -10.96 6.72
CA PHE A 33 -5.40 -10.13 7.93
C PHE A 33 -4.08 -9.36 8.00
N LEU A 34 -4.16 -8.04 7.91
CA LEU A 34 -3.02 -7.16 8.02
C LEU A 34 -2.76 -6.89 9.51
N GLU A 35 -1.53 -7.11 9.97
CA GLU A 35 -1.13 -6.69 11.32
C GLU A 35 -1.04 -5.16 11.36
N ALA A 36 -1.83 -4.54 12.24
CA ALA A 36 -1.73 -3.12 12.52
C ALA A 36 -0.42 -2.88 13.30
N GLY A 37 0.66 -2.66 12.57
CA GLY A 37 1.97 -2.45 13.17
C GLY A 37 2.94 -1.79 12.20
N GLY A 38 3.58 -0.72 12.66
CA GLY A 38 4.76 -0.20 11.98
C GLY A 38 5.84 -1.29 11.90
N ILE A 39 6.63 -1.26 10.84
CA ILE A 39 7.74 -2.20 10.68
C ILE A 39 8.76 -1.95 11.79
N ASN A 40 8.98 -2.94 12.65
CA ASN A 40 10.05 -2.87 13.64
C ASN A 40 11.40 -3.09 12.94
N LEU A 41 12.06 -1.99 12.57
CA LEU A 41 13.35 -1.99 11.89
C LEU A 41 14.44 -2.73 12.69
N ARG A 42 14.41 -2.62 14.03
CA ARG A 42 15.38 -3.30 14.91
C ARG A 42 15.25 -4.83 14.83
N LEU A 43 14.02 -5.36 14.83
CA LEU A 43 13.79 -6.80 14.64
C LEU A 43 14.27 -7.31 13.27
N ARG A 44 14.41 -6.41 12.29
CA ARG A 44 14.93 -6.71 10.95
C ARG A 44 16.44 -6.44 10.82
N GLY A 45 17.13 -6.20 11.93
CA GLY A 45 18.58 -5.97 11.95
C GLY A 45 19.00 -4.58 11.49
N ILE A 46 18.06 -3.63 11.37
CA ILE A 46 18.35 -2.25 11.00
C ILE A 46 18.44 -1.42 12.28
N THR A 47 19.63 -0.89 12.54
CA THR A 47 19.87 0.02 13.68
C THR A 47 19.31 1.41 13.39
N GLU A 48 19.17 2.22 14.44
CA GLU A 48 18.74 3.62 14.28
C GLU A 48 19.74 4.42 13.43
N GLU A 49 21.04 4.15 13.57
CA GLU A 49 22.09 4.77 12.77
C GLU A 49 21.98 4.39 11.29
N GLN A 50 21.77 3.11 10.99
CA GLN A 50 21.54 2.65 9.61
C GLN A 50 20.26 3.24 9.02
N ALA A 51 19.18 3.35 9.81
CA ALA A 51 17.94 3.97 9.37
C ALA A 51 18.12 5.47 9.09
N ALA A 52 18.88 6.18 9.93
CA ALA A 52 19.20 7.59 9.73
C ALA A 52 20.05 7.80 8.48
N TYR A 53 21.07 6.96 8.28
CA TYR A 53 21.91 6.98 7.08
C TYR A 53 21.09 6.73 5.80
N LEU A 54 20.20 5.73 5.82
CA LEU A 54 19.30 5.43 4.71
C LEU A 54 18.38 6.60 4.39
N ARG A 55 17.76 7.22 5.41
CA ARG A 55 16.92 8.42 5.19
C ARG A 55 17.71 9.56 4.57
N GLY A 56 18.87 9.91 5.13
CA GLY A 56 19.69 10.99 4.58
C GLY A 56 20.18 10.71 3.16
N SER A 57 20.46 9.44 2.84
CA SER A 57 20.84 9.04 1.48
C SER A 57 19.68 9.12 0.48
N LEU A 58 18.44 8.95 0.94
CA LEU A 58 17.25 9.04 0.10
C LEU A 58 16.73 10.48 -0.03
N GLU A 59 17.03 11.34 0.94
CA GLU A 59 16.64 12.76 0.94
C GLU A 59 17.20 13.51 -0.29
N THR A 60 18.35 13.08 -0.83
CA THR A 60 18.90 13.67 -2.06
C THR A 60 18.02 13.45 -3.29
N PHE A 61 17.15 12.44 -3.26
CA PHE A 61 16.18 12.16 -4.34
C PHE A 61 14.83 12.84 -4.10
N ALA A 62 14.59 13.40 -2.90
CA ALA A 62 13.29 13.94 -2.53
C ALA A 62 12.87 15.08 -3.47
N THR A 63 13.76 16.01 -3.79
CA THR A 63 13.46 17.14 -4.68
C THR A 63 12.98 16.70 -6.07
N ASP A 64 13.62 15.68 -6.65
CA ASP A 64 13.24 15.17 -7.96
C ASP A 64 11.95 14.34 -7.88
N TRP A 65 11.78 13.59 -6.78
CA TRP A 65 10.62 12.74 -6.54
C TRP A 65 9.35 13.51 -6.18
N GLU A 66 9.48 14.64 -5.49
CA GLU A 66 8.38 15.54 -5.08
C GLU A 66 7.97 16.53 -6.18
N ASN A 67 8.58 16.45 -7.36
CA ASN A 67 8.17 17.25 -8.51
C ASN A 67 6.83 16.76 -9.06
N GLU A 68 5.93 17.68 -9.44
CA GLU A 68 4.62 17.40 -10.04
C GLU A 68 4.69 16.47 -11.26
N GLU A 69 5.81 16.45 -11.99
CA GLU A 69 6.02 15.51 -13.11
C GLU A 69 6.04 14.03 -12.66
N MET A 70 6.39 13.76 -11.39
CA MET A 70 6.43 12.42 -10.80
C MET A 70 5.05 11.93 -10.35
N ASP A 71 4.05 12.80 -10.21
CA ASP A 71 2.66 12.42 -9.89
C ASP A 71 2.06 11.46 -10.94
N VAL A 72 2.63 11.41 -12.14
CA VAL A 72 2.26 10.43 -13.18
C VAL A 72 2.40 8.98 -12.70
N TYR A 73 3.29 8.72 -11.74
CA TYR A 73 3.53 7.40 -11.18
C TYR A 73 2.51 7.00 -10.10
N ASP A 74 1.75 7.93 -9.54
CA ASP A 74 0.72 7.63 -8.55
C ASP A 74 -0.43 6.80 -9.15
N ASP A 75 -0.72 7.00 -10.43
CA ASP A 75 -1.70 6.24 -11.21
C ASP A 75 -1.06 5.65 -12.48
N TYR A 76 0.11 5.02 -12.28
CA TYR A 76 0.96 4.52 -13.37
C TYR A 76 0.22 3.66 -14.38
N ASP A 77 -0.58 2.69 -13.92
CA ASP A 77 -1.27 1.75 -14.81
C ASP A 77 -2.33 2.44 -15.67
N THR A 78 -3.09 3.38 -15.08
CA THR A 78 -4.08 4.18 -15.80
C THR A 78 -3.41 5.11 -16.81
N ASN A 79 -2.32 5.77 -16.43
CA ASN A 79 -1.59 6.69 -17.32
C ASN A 79 -0.91 5.94 -18.47
N LYS A 80 -0.34 4.77 -18.20
CA LYS A 80 0.27 3.90 -19.20
C LYS A 80 -0.71 3.38 -20.25
N SER A 81 -1.96 3.10 -19.85
CA SER A 81 -2.99 2.62 -20.79
C SER A 81 -3.49 3.68 -21.79
N LYS A 82 -3.15 4.95 -21.58
CA LYS A 82 -3.53 6.09 -22.43
C LYS A 82 -2.45 6.46 -23.48
N LEU A 83 -1.28 5.83 -23.41
CA LEU A 83 -0.18 5.93 -24.38
C LEU A 83 -0.36 4.93 -25.53
#